data_AF-S3ZCL9-F1
#
_entry.id   AF-S3ZCL9-F1
#
_cell.length_a   1.000
_cell.length_b   1.000
_cell.length_c   1.000
_cell.angle_alpha   90.00
_cell.angle_beta   90.00
_cell.angle_gamma   90.00
#
_symmetry.space_group_name_H-M   'P 1'
#
loop_
_entity.id
_entity.type
_entity.pdbx_description
1 polymer ?
#
loop_
_entity_poly.entity_id
_entity_poly.type
_entity_poly.pdbx_seq_one_letter_code
_entity_poly.pdbx_strand_id
1 'polypeptide(L)'
;MKEKNQAVPDEVLSKEFISQFKTEADVSKFLKQLHAQVLEKMLEGEMDDHLGYEKNSMAGNNTGNSRNGSYPKKIHTGHGESVISIPRDRNGQFEPIAVPKHESRGFL
;
A
#
# COMPACT_ATOMS: atom_id res chain seq x y z
N MET A 1 -7.37 -28.06 21.33
CA MET A 1 -8.16 -27.55 20.19
C MET A 1 -7.18 -26.84 19.27
N LYS A 2 -7.06 -27.22 17.99
CA LYS A 2 -6.14 -26.53 17.08
C LYS A 2 -6.74 -25.16 16.78
N GLU A 3 -6.07 -24.08 17.17
CA GLU A 3 -6.42 -22.74 16.70
C GLU A 3 -6.43 -22.78 15.17
N LYS A 4 -7.58 -22.45 14.59
CA LYS A 4 -7.67 -22.20 13.16
C LYS A 4 -6.97 -20.86 12.93
N ASN A 5 -5.69 -20.90 12.59
CA ASN A 5 -4.93 -19.74 12.11
C ASN A 5 -5.46 -19.33 10.74
N GLN A 6 -6.68 -18.80 10.71
CA GLN A 6 -7.31 -18.29 9.51
C GLN A 6 -7.02 -16.80 9.41
N ALA A 7 -5.96 -16.45 8.68
CA ALA A 7 -5.55 -15.07 8.49
C ALA A 7 -6.54 -14.23 7.65
N VAL A 8 -7.38 -14.90 6.86
CA VAL A 8 -8.32 -14.26 5.92
C VAL A 8 -9.70 -14.93 6.06
N PRO A 9 -10.79 -14.15 6.25
CA PRO A 9 -12.14 -14.69 6.32
C PRO A 9 -12.54 -15.48 5.05
N ASP A 10 -13.36 -16.53 5.22
CA ASP A 10 -13.86 -17.34 4.10
C ASP A 10 -14.63 -16.52 3.05
N GLU A 11 -15.26 -15.41 3.48
CA GLU A 11 -15.96 -14.47 2.59
C GLU A 11 -15.04 -13.85 1.55
N VAL A 12 -13.78 -13.58 1.91
CA VAL A 12 -12.77 -13.02 1.01
C VAL A 12 -12.22 -14.09 0.07
N LEU A 13 -12.11 -15.34 0.54
CA LEU A 13 -11.66 -16.49 -0.26
C LEU A 13 -12.84 -17.21 -0.93
N SER A 14 -13.77 -16.42 -1.51
CA SER A 14 -14.95 -16.96 -2.18
C SER A 14 -14.57 -17.88 -3.35
N LYS A 15 -15.48 -18.80 -3.70
CA LYS A 15 -15.27 -19.71 -4.84
C LYS A 15 -15.02 -18.94 -6.15
N GLU A 16 -15.71 -17.81 -6.33
CA GLU A 16 -15.54 -16.92 -7.47
C GLU A 16 -14.13 -16.32 -7.49
N PHE A 17 -13.65 -15.82 -6.35
CA PHE A 17 -12.29 -15.28 -6.21
C PHE A 17 -11.23 -16.35 -6.46
N ILE A 18 -11.39 -17.57 -5.92
CA ILE A 18 -10.42 -18.64 -6.13
C ILE A 18 -10.40 -19.14 -7.58
N SER A 19 -11.53 -19.09 -8.28
CA SER A 19 -11.63 -19.60 -9.66
C SER A 19 -10.76 -18.85 -10.69
N GLN A 20 -10.25 -17.66 -10.35
CA GLN A 20 -9.33 -16.89 -11.19
C GLN A 20 -7.91 -17.48 -11.23
N PHE A 21 -7.53 -18.28 -10.22
CA PHE A 21 -6.19 -18.88 -10.12
C PHE A 21 -6.21 -20.30 -10.67
N LYS A 22 -5.34 -20.59 -11.64
CA LYS A 22 -5.21 -21.93 -12.23
C LYS A 22 -3.97 -22.65 -11.73
N THR A 23 -2.94 -21.89 -11.39
CA THR A 23 -1.62 -22.39 -10.99
C THR A 23 -1.12 -21.70 -9.73
N GLU A 24 -0.13 -22.31 -9.06
CA GLU A 24 0.57 -21.68 -7.93
C GLU A 24 1.24 -20.36 -8.35
N ALA A 25 1.77 -20.29 -9.58
CA ALA A 25 2.37 -19.08 -10.12
C ALA A 25 1.37 -17.92 -10.20
N ASP A 26 0.09 -18.19 -10.50
CA ASP A 26 -0.95 -17.15 -10.51
C ASP A 26 -1.18 -16.58 -9.11
N VAL A 27 -1.16 -17.45 -8.08
CA VAL A 27 -1.30 -17.05 -6.67
C VAL A 27 -0.10 -16.19 -6.26
N SER A 28 1.12 -16.65 -6.54
CA SER A 28 2.35 -15.91 -6.23
C SER A 28 2.40 -14.54 -6.91
N LYS A 29 1.96 -14.45 -8.18
CA LYS A 29 1.83 -13.17 -8.89
C LYS A 29 0.82 -12.24 -8.24
N PHE A 30 -0.34 -12.77 -7.85
CA PHE A 30 -1.37 -11.99 -7.16
C PHE A 30 -0.89 -11.47 -5.82
N LEU A 31 -0.24 -12.30 -4.98
CA LEU A 31 0.28 -11.87 -3.69
C LEU A 31 1.29 -10.73 -3.84
N LYS A 32 2.16 -10.80 -4.85
CA LYS A 32 3.09 -9.72 -5.18
C LYS A 32 2.38 -8.41 -5.52
N GLN A 33 1.30 -8.48 -6.32
CA GLN A 33 0.50 -7.31 -6.71
C GLN A 33 -0.29 -6.75 -5.52
N LEU A 34 -0.95 -7.63 -4.76
CA LEU A 34 -1.72 -7.28 -3.56
C LEU A 34 -0.83 -6.58 -2.53
N HIS A 35 0.36 -7.13 -2.26
CA HIS A 35 1.32 -6.55 -1.33
C HIS A 35 1.71 -5.12 -1.74
N ALA A 36 1.99 -4.89 -3.03
CA ALA A 36 2.28 -3.55 -3.54
C ALA A 36 1.09 -2.59 -3.38
N GLN A 37 -0.12 -3.04 -3.73
CA GLN A 37 -1.33 -2.23 -3.61
C GLN A 37 -1.68 -1.88 -2.17
N VAL A 38 -1.52 -2.82 -1.23
CA VAL A 38 -1.75 -2.57 0.21
C VAL A 38 -0.79 -1.50 0.71
N LEU A 39 0.51 -1.58 0.37
CA LEU A 39 1.47 -0.54 0.74
C LEU A 39 1.11 0.83 0.16
N GLU A 40 0.69 0.91 -1.11
CA GLU A 40 0.23 2.17 -1.69
C GLU A 40 -0.98 2.75 -0.95
N LYS A 41 -1.94 1.92 -0.55
CA LYS A 41 -3.11 2.36 0.22
C LYS A 41 -2.75 2.79 1.63
N MET A 42 -1.82 2.10 2.30
CA MET A 42 -1.30 2.52 3.60
C MET A 42 -0.63 3.89 3.50
N LEU A 43 0.20 4.11 2.48
CA LEU A 43 0.87 5.40 2.26
C LEU A 43 -0.11 6.54 1.94
N GLU A 44 -1.17 6.26 1.18
CA GLU A 44 -2.24 7.25 0.93
C GLU A 44 -2.96 7.63 2.22
N GLY A 45 -3.24 6.65 3.09
CA GLY A 45 -3.82 6.89 4.42
C GLY A 45 -2.89 7.66 5.35
N GLU A 46 -1.59 7.32 5.39
CA GLU A 46 -0.58 8.09 6.13
C GLU A 46 -0.51 9.55 5.63
N MET A 47 -0.69 9.78 4.32
CA MET A 47 -0.73 11.14 3.77
C MET A 47 -2.03 11.89 4.14
N ASP A 48 -3.16 11.20 4.23
CA ASP A 48 -4.41 11.79 4.74
C ASP A 48 -4.24 12.22 6.20
N ASP A 49 -3.62 11.37 7.03
CA ASP A 49 -3.32 11.68 8.44
C ASP A 49 -2.31 12.83 8.57
N HIS A 50 -1.23 12.81 7.77
CA HIS A 50 -0.19 13.86 7.76
C HIS A 50 -0.74 15.24 7.39
N LEU A 51 -1.65 15.30 6.42
CA LEU A 51 -2.26 16.55 5.97
C LEU A 51 -3.51 16.92 6.78
N GLY A 52 -4.11 15.97 7.48
CA GLY A 52 -5.37 16.12 8.22
C GLY A 52 -6.61 16.17 7.33
N TYR A 53 -6.52 15.74 6.06
CA TYR A 53 -7.66 15.73 5.14
C TYR A 53 -7.49 14.73 3.98
N GLU A 54 -8.62 14.20 3.53
CA GLU A 54 -8.66 13.24 2.41
C GLU A 54 -8.32 13.87 1.05
N LYS A 55 -7.76 13.06 0.14
CA LYS A 55 -7.54 13.47 -1.25
C LYS A 55 -8.80 14.08 -1.89
N ASN A 56 -8.64 15.26 -2.48
CA ASN A 56 -9.71 16.07 -3.11
C ASN A 56 -10.75 16.66 -2.13
N SER A 57 -10.54 16.53 -0.82
CA SER A 57 -11.41 17.19 0.17
C SER A 57 -11.22 18.70 0.15
N MET A 58 -12.32 19.44 0.26
CA MET A 58 -12.30 20.90 0.40
C MET A 58 -11.63 21.36 1.69
N ALA A 59 -11.51 20.48 2.70
CA ALA A 59 -10.82 20.77 3.96
C ALA A 59 -9.32 21.11 3.75
N GLY A 60 -8.73 20.69 2.64
CA GLY A 60 -7.35 21.02 2.28
C GLY A 60 -7.13 22.42 1.69
N ASN A 61 -8.20 23.18 1.45
CA ASN A 61 -8.07 24.52 0.88
C ASN A 61 -7.50 25.50 1.91
N ASN A 62 -6.45 26.24 1.53
CA ASN A 62 -5.80 27.26 2.37
C ASN A 62 -5.17 26.75 3.68
N THR A 63 -4.83 25.46 3.78
CA THR A 63 -4.17 24.87 4.97
C THR A 63 -2.65 25.10 5.03
N GLY A 64 -2.04 25.65 3.97
CA GLY A 64 -0.61 25.95 3.90
C GLY A 64 0.28 24.77 3.46
N ASN A 65 -0.27 23.56 3.36
CA ASN A 65 0.39 22.41 2.72
C ASN A 65 -0.63 21.65 1.86
N SER A 66 -0.16 20.95 0.83
CA SER A 66 -1.05 20.17 -0.01
C SER A 66 -0.38 18.99 -0.68
N ARG A 67 -1.17 18.01 -1.11
CA ARG A 67 -0.70 16.91 -1.95
C ARG A 67 -0.07 17.45 -3.23
N ASN A 68 1.08 16.90 -3.62
CA ASN A 68 1.85 17.34 -4.79
C ASN A 68 2.22 16.17 -5.70
N GLY A 69 1.23 15.32 -5.99
CA GLY A 69 1.39 14.11 -6.77
C GLY A 69 2.08 12.99 -6.00
N SER A 70 2.72 12.10 -6.74
CA SER A 70 3.46 10.96 -6.22
C SER A 70 4.72 10.71 -7.06
N TYR A 71 5.61 9.84 -6.57
CA TYR A 71 6.78 9.39 -7.32
C TYR A 71 6.92 7.87 -7.26
N PRO A 72 7.45 7.22 -8.32
CA PRO A 72 7.67 5.79 -8.31
C PRO A 72 8.88 5.44 -7.43
N LYS A 73 8.73 4.43 -6.58
CA LYS A 73 9.81 3.85 -5.78
C LYS A 73 9.87 2.35 -6.00
N LYS A 74 11.06 1.85 -6.32
CA LYS A 74 11.34 0.42 -6.44
C LYS A 74 11.66 -0.15 -5.07
N ILE A 75 10.89 -1.15 -4.63
CA ILE A 75 11.04 -1.84 -3.36
C ILE A 75 11.36 -3.32 -3.58
N HIS A 76 12.14 -3.91 -2.67
CA HIS A 76 12.43 -5.34 -2.66
C HIS A 76 11.83 -5.95 -1.40
N THR A 77 10.96 -6.93 -1.60
CA THR A 77 10.18 -7.58 -0.54
C THR A 77 10.36 -9.11 -0.61
N GLY A 78 9.81 -9.85 0.35
CA GLY A 78 9.76 -11.31 0.28
C GLY A 78 9.04 -11.85 -0.96
N HIS A 79 8.15 -11.06 -1.56
CA HIS A 79 7.43 -11.38 -2.80
C HIS A 79 8.16 -10.92 -4.07
N GLY A 80 9.41 -10.48 -3.93
CA GLY A 80 10.25 -9.98 -5.02
C GLY A 80 10.21 -8.45 -5.18
N GLU A 81 10.67 -7.98 -6.33
CA GLU A 81 10.76 -6.56 -6.67
C GLU A 81 9.43 -6.00 -7.17
N SER A 82 8.98 -4.89 -6.59
CA SER A 82 7.79 -4.15 -7.02
C SER A 82 8.09 -2.66 -7.14
N VAL A 83 7.35 -1.96 -8.00
CA VAL A 83 7.38 -0.49 -8.08
C VAL A 83 6.06 0.02 -7.54
N ILE A 84 6.12 0.91 -6.56
CA ILE A 84 4.95 1.52 -5.91
C ILE A 84 5.00 3.04 -6.03
N SER A 85 3.82 3.66 -5.99
CA SER A 85 3.62 5.11 -6.02
C SER A 85 3.64 5.67 -4.59
N ILE A 86 4.65 6.48 -4.26
CA ILE A 86 4.76 7.14 -2.95
C ILE A 86 4.16 8.55 -3.03
N PRO A 87 3.12 8.89 -2.24
CA PRO A 87 2.57 10.23 -2.21
C PRO A 87 3.56 11.22 -1.60
N ARG A 88 3.45 12.49 -1.99
CA ARG A 88 4.27 13.58 -1.47
C ARG A 88 3.43 14.82 -1.22
N ASP A 89 3.78 15.57 -0.20
CA ASP A 89 3.24 16.90 0.06
C ASP A 89 4.06 17.99 -0.65
N ARG A 90 3.52 19.20 -0.69
CA ARG A 90 4.13 20.34 -1.38
C ARG A 90 5.32 20.88 -0.61
N ASN A 91 5.26 20.82 0.72
CA ASN A 91 6.33 21.29 1.60
C ASN A 91 7.45 20.27 1.80
N GLY A 92 7.27 19.02 1.34
CA GLY A 92 8.27 17.95 1.47
C GLY A 92 8.46 17.44 2.89
N GLN A 93 7.46 17.64 3.75
CA GLN A 93 7.49 17.31 5.19
C GLN A 93 6.91 15.92 5.49
N PHE A 94 6.30 15.24 4.51
CA PHE A 94 5.75 13.91 4.71
C PHE A 94 6.86 12.89 4.99
N GLU A 95 6.78 12.17 6.10
CA GLU A 95 7.70 11.10 6.52
C GLU A 95 6.92 9.78 6.65
N PRO A 96 6.84 8.96 5.58
CA PRO A 96 6.07 7.72 5.59
C PRO A 96 6.67 6.66 6.51
N ILE A 97 5.82 5.89 7.18
CA ILE A 97 6.21 4.83 8.13
C ILE A 97 6.22 3.46 7.41
N ALA A 98 5.17 3.16 6.66
CA ALA A 98 5.03 1.87 5.96
C ALA A 98 6.19 1.61 4.97
N VAL A 99 6.70 2.66 4.33
CA VAL A 99 7.84 2.60 3.42
C VAL A 99 8.76 3.82 3.65
N PRO A 100 9.72 3.74 4.58
CA PRO A 100 10.54 4.89 5.01
C PRO A 100 11.32 5.54 3.86
N LYS A 101 11.69 6.82 4.01
CA LYS A 101 12.49 7.53 2.99
C LYS A 101 13.84 6.86 2.78
N HIS A 102 14.32 6.92 1.53
CA HIS A 102 15.63 6.36 1.11
C HIS A 102 15.82 4.84 1.30
N GLU A 103 14.77 4.18 1.76
CA GLU A 103 14.78 2.80 2.17
C GLU A 103 14.08 1.94 1.10
N SER A 104 14.84 1.13 0.36
CA SER A 104 14.31 0.28 -0.74
C SER A 104 14.41 -1.24 -0.53
N ARG A 105 15.01 -1.69 0.58
CA ARG A 105 15.18 -3.09 0.98
C ARG A 105 15.09 -3.24 2.50
N GLY A 106 14.46 -4.31 2.98
CA GLY A 106 14.64 -4.77 4.37
C GLY A 106 13.75 -4.14 5.44
N PHE A 107 12.56 -3.61 5.09
CA PHE A 107 11.58 -3.11 6.08
C PHE A 107 10.71 -4.22 6.66
N LEU A 108 11.30 -5.40 6.88
CA LEU A 108 10.67 -6.55 7.52
C LEU A 108 10.95 -6.54 9.03
#